data_AF-A0A0F9B3P1-F1
#
_entry.id   AF-A0A0F9B3P1-F1
#
_cell.length_a   1.000
_cell.length_b   1.000
_cell.length_c   1.000
_cell.angle_alpha   90.00
_cell.angle_beta   90.00
_cell.angle_gamma   90.00
#
_symmetry.space_group_name_H-M   'P 1'
#
loop_
_entity.id
_entity.type
_entity.pdbx_description
1 polymer ?
#
loop_
_entity_poly.entity_id
_entity_poly.type
_entity_poly.pdbx_seq_one_letter_code
_entity_poly.pdbx_strand_id
1 'polypeptide(L)' 'MRGMSLHEVIEGLVQKYGSINAAAIECRMPGQHLWMLYTGKRKQPTVATLRKIAAGMDVALDELIRRLEDGRGDGSATE' A
#
# COMPACT_ATOMS: atom_id res chain seq x y z
N MET A 1 -15.18 -9.02 1.71
CA MET A 1 -13.75 -8.94 1.35
C MET A 1 -13.05 -8.37 2.58
N ARG A 2 -11.98 -8.99 3.09
CA ARG A 2 -11.27 -8.50 4.27
C ARG A 2 -10.48 -7.26 3.86
N GLY A 3 -10.56 -6.22 4.67
CA GLY A 3 -9.74 -5.03 4.48
C GLY A 3 -8.25 -5.29 4.69
N MET A 4 -7.40 -4.50 4.03
CA MET A 4 -5.95 -4.66 4.04
C MET A 4 -5.27 -3.41 4.61
N SER A 5 -4.24 -3.61 5.41
CA SER A 5 -3.33 -2.54 5.81
C SER A 5 -2.41 -2.13 4.65
N LEU A 6 -1.83 -0.93 4.73
CA LEU A 6 -0.83 -0.48 3.78
C LEU A 6 0.41 -1.40 3.77
N HIS A 7 0.73 -2.01 4.92
CA HIS A 7 1.82 -2.98 5.02
C HIS A 7 1.52 -4.21 4.17
N GLU A 8 0.35 -4.84 4.34
CA GLU A 8 -0.07 -6.02 3.57
C GLU A 8 -0.15 -5.74 2.06
N VAL A 9 -0.61 -4.54 1.69
CA VAL A 9 -0.61 -4.11 0.28
C VAL A 9 0.80 -4.08 -0.30
N ILE A 10 1.76 -3.49 0.42
CA ILE A 10 3.15 -3.41 -0.04
C ILE A 10 3.82 -4.78 0.03
N GLU A 11 3.51 -5.61 1.02
CA GLU A 11 3.98 -6.98 1.13
C GLU A 11 3.55 -7.81 -0.08
N GLY A 12 2.29 -7.70 -0.51
CA GLY A 12 1.80 -8.37 -1.72
C GLY A 12 2.56 -7.94 -2.98
N LEU A 13 2.93 -6.66 -3.09
CA LEU A 13 3.78 -6.18 -4.18
C LEU A 13 5.20 -6.76 -4.10
N VAL A 14 5.77 -6.84 -2.90
CA VAL A 14 7.09 -7.46 -2.67
C VAL A 14 7.08 -8.93 -3.06
N GLN A 15 6.03 -9.67 -2.71
CA GLN A 15 5.87 -11.08 -3.09
C GLN A 15 5.71 -11.23 -4.61
N LYS A 16 4.91 -10.37 -5.25
CA LYS A 16 4.69 -10.38 -6.71
C LYS A 16 5.97 -10.12 -7.50
N TYR A 17 6.79 -9.15 -7.05
CA TYR A 17 7.96 -8.68 -7.80
C TYR A 17 9.30 -9.18 -7.21
N GLY A 18 9.27 -9.97 -6.15
CA GLY A 18 10.43 -10.61 -5.51
C GLY A 18 11.25 -9.74 -4.56
N SER A 19 11.11 -8.41 -4.59
CA SER A 19 11.80 -7.51 -3.64
C SER A 19 11.13 -6.15 -3.51
N ILE A 20 11.41 -5.43 -2.41
CA ILE A 20 10.95 -4.05 -2.20
C ILE A 20 11.46 -3.08 -3.28
N ASN A 21 12.68 -3.30 -3.79
CA ASN A 21 13.25 -2.48 -4.84
C ASN A 21 12.55 -2.73 -6.18
N ALA A 22 12.30 -3.99 -6.53
CA ALA A 22 11.53 -4.32 -7.74
C ALA A 22 10.10 -3.77 -7.67
N ALA A 23 9.42 -3.93 -6.53
CA ALA A 23 8.10 -3.36 -6.30
C ALA A 23 8.10 -1.81 -6.45
N ALA A 24 9.14 -1.13 -5.96
CA ALA A 24 9.27 0.31 -6.09
C ALA A 24 9.46 0.78 -7.54
N ILE A 25 10.20 0.02 -8.35
CA ILE A 25 10.37 0.27 -9.79
C ILE A 25 9.00 0.19 -10.49
N GLU A 26 8.23 -0.87 -10.23
CA GLU A 26 6.90 -1.07 -10.82
C GLU A 26 5.92 0.02 -10.38
N CYS A 27 6.00 0.45 -9.12
CA CYS A 27 5.22 1.58 -8.61
C CYS A 27 5.78 2.96 -9.06
N ARG A 28 6.87 3.01 -9.84
CA ARG A 28 7.52 4.25 -10.30
C ARG A 28 7.81 5.24 -9.16
N MET A 29 8.39 4.75 -8.07
CA MET A 29 8.77 5.56 -6.91
C MET A 29 10.12 5.17 -6.32
N PRO A 30 10.77 6.06 -5.54
CA PRO A 30 12.04 5.73 -4.90
C PRO A 30 11.88 4.54 -3.93
N GLY A 31 12.82 3.59 -3.97
CA GLY A 31 12.81 2.42 -3.09
C GLY A 31 12.75 2.78 -1.60
N GLN A 32 13.50 3.80 -1.19
CA GLN A 32 13.46 4.32 0.19
C GLN A 32 12.05 4.79 0.59
N HIS A 33 11.31 5.41 -0.33
CA HIS A 33 9.95 5.88 -0.05
C HIS A 33 9.00 4.70 0.16
N LEU A 34 9.03 3.70 -0.71
CA LEU A 34 8.21 2.49 -0.54
C LEU A 34 8.59 1.74 0.74
N TRP A 35 9.88 1.64 1.05
CA TRP A 35 10.38 1.03 2.28
C TRP A 35 9.92 1.76 3.55
N MET A 36 9.88 3.10 3.54
CA MET A 36 9.37 3.87 4.69
C MET A 36 7.87 3.65 4.92
N LEU A 37 7.09 3.44 3.85
CA LEU A 37 5.67 3.08 3.96
C LEU A 37 5.53 1.64 4.49
N TYR A 38 6.33 0.71 3.97
CA TYR A 38 6.34 -0.70 4.37
C TYR A 38 6.66 -0.89 5.86
N THR A 39 7.66 -0.16 6.36
CA THR A 39 8.10 -0.22 7.77
C THR A 39 7.26 0.64 8.71
N GLY A 40 6.28 1.37 8.21
CA GLY A 40 5.45 2.26 9.00
C GLY A 40 6.15 3.53 9.50
N LYS A 41 7.41 3.77 9.12
CA LYS A 41 8.12 5.05 9.38
C LYS A 41 7.39 6.25 8.76
N ARG A 42 6.67 6.01 7.66
CA ARG A 42 5.69 6.94 7.10
C ARG A 42 4.31 6.27 7.08
N LYS A 43 3.41 6.75 7.94
CA LYS A 43 2.06 6.17 8.09
C LYS A 43 1.04 6.70 7.09
N GLN A 44 1.28 7.88 6.53
CA GLN A 44 0.33 8.57 5.64
C GLN A 44 0.94 8.77 4.25
N PRO A 45 0.61 7.90 3.27
CA PRO A 45 0.91 8.15 1.87
C PRO A 45 0.03 9.28 1.34
N THR A 46 0.55 10.06 0.38
CA THR A 46 -0.28 11.03 -0.36
C THR A 46 -1.15 10.30 -1.38
N VAL A 47 -2.19 10.97 -1.90
CA VAL A 47 -3.00 10.44 -3.01
C VAL A 47 -2.14 10.10 -4.24
N ALA A 48 -1.10 10.89 -4.52
CA ALA A 48 -0.16 10.62 -5.60
C ALA A 48 0.63 9.32 -5.35
N THR A 49 1.05 9.06 -4.11
CA THR A 49 1.67 7.79 -3.72
C THR A 49 0.70 6.62 -3.87
N LEU A 50 -0.56 6.78 -3.43
CA LEU A 50 -1.58 5.74 -3.56
C LEU A 50 -1.87 5.40 -5.03
N ARG A 51 -1.93 6.39 -5.93
CA ARG A 51 -2.06 6.14 -7.38
C ARG A 51 -0.95 5.26 -7.93
N LYS A 52 0.28 5.53 -7.49
CA LYS A 52 1.46 4.78 -7.90
C LYS A 52 1.42 3.33 -7.40
N ILE A 53 0.99 3.12 -6.16
CA ILE A 53 0.80 1.79 -5.58
C ILE A 53 -0.31 1.03 -6.33
N ALA A 54 -1.46 1.68 -6.58
CA ALA A 54 -2.57 1.09 -7.33
C ALA A 54 -2.14 0.65 -8.74
N ALA A 55 -1.36 1.50 -9.43
CA ALA A 55 -0.78 1.15 -10.73
C ALA A 55 0.15 -0.08 -10.64
N GLY A 56 1.02 -0.15 -9.63
CA GLY A 56 1.90 -1.31 -9.42
C GLY A 56 1.13 -2.60 -9.08
N MET A 57 -0.07 -2.48 -8.50
CA MET A 57 -0.98 -3.59 -8.22
C MET A 57 -1.85 -3.98 -9.42
N ASP A 58 -1.88 -3.18 -10.48
CA ASP A 58 -2.83 -3.31 -11.60
C ASP A 58 -4.30 -3.23 -11.14
N VAL A 59 -4.60 -2.27 -10.26
CA VAL A 59 -5.96 -1.97 -9.78
C VAL A 59 -6.27 -0.49 -9.89
N ALA A 60 -7.56 -0.17 -9.90
CA ALA A 60 -8.01 1.22 -9.84
C ALA A 60 -7.76 1.84 -8.45
N LEU A 61 -7.55 3.17 -8.40
CA LEU A 61 -7.24 3.88 -7.16
C LEU A 61 -8.36 3.76 -6.12
N ASP A 62 -9.61 3.85 -6.56
CA ASP A 62 -10.81 3.73 -5.73
C ASP A 62 -10.91 2.34 -5.09
N GLU A 63 -10.59 1.29 -5.84
CA GLU A 63 -10.53 -0.07 -5.32
C GLU A 63 -9.43 -0.24 -4.26
N LEU A 64 -8.25 0.36 -4.47
CA LEU A 64 -7.20 0.38 -3.44
C LEU A 64 -7.66 1.14 -2.18
N ILE A 65 -8.28 2.31 -2.33
CA ILE A 65 -8.78 3.09 -1.20
C ILE A 65 -9.80 2.28 -0.40
N ARG A 66 -10.77 1.66 -1.08
CA ARG A 66 -11.78 0.81 -0.43
C ARG A 66 -11.15 -0.31 0.39
N ARG A 67 -10.15 -1.01 -0.15
CA ARG A 67 -9.43 -2.06 0.58
C ARG A 67 -8.72 -1.53 1.83
N LEU A 68 -8.16 -0.33 1.77
CA LEU A 68 -7.48 0.32 2.89
C LEU A 68 -8.47 0.83 3.95
N GLU A 69 -9.64 1.32 3.54
CA GLU A 69 -10.71 1.78 4.44
C GLU A 69 -11.38 0.61 5.15
N ASP A 70 -11.70 -0.47 4.42
CA ASP A 70 -12.21 -1.71 4.99
C ASP A 70 -11.22 -2.30 6.02
N GLY A 71 -9.91 -2.07 5.83
CA GLY A 71 -8.86 -2.57 6.72
C GLY A 71 -8.71 -1.75 8.00
N ARG A 72 -9.25 -0.53 7.99
CA ARG A 72 -9.26 0.40 9.14
C ARG A 72 -10.50 0.21 10.02
N GLY A 73 -11.55 -0.41 9.48
CA GLY A 73 -12.84 -0.63 10.14
C GLY A 73 -12.83 -1.58 11.34
N ASP A 74 -11.76 -2.33 11.56
CA ASP A 74 -11.63 -3.31 12.67
C ASP A 74 -10.87 -2.74 13.89
N GLY A 75 -10.59 -1.43 13.92
CA GLY A 75 -9.71 -0.81 14.94
C GLY A 75 -10.25 0.45 15.62
N SER A 76 -11.53 0.76 15.50
CA SER A 76 -12.14 1.93 16.17
C SER A 76 -13.59 1.66 16.55
N ALA A 77 -13.77 0.72 17.47
CA ALA A 77 -14.98 0.58 18.27
C ALA A 77 -14.58 0.17 19.70
N THR A 78 -13.99 1.11 20.44
CA THR A 78 -13.95 1.11 21.90
C THR A 78 -14.06 2.56 22.34
N GLU A 79 -15.28 2.89 22.76
CA GLU A 79 -15.68 3.74 23.90
C GLU A 79 -14.77 4.91 24.31
#